data_AF-A0A976L3I9-F1
#
_entry.id   AF-A0A976L3I9-F1
#
_cell.length_a   1.000
_cell.length_b   1.000
_cell.length_c   1.000
_cell.angle_alpha   90.00
_cell.angle_beta   90.00
_cell.angle_gamma   90.00
#
_symmetry.space_group_name_H-M   'P 1'
#
loop_
_entity.id
_entity.type
_entity.pdbx_description
1 polymer ?
#
loop_
_entity_poly.entity_id
_entity_poly.type
_entity_poly.pdbx_seq_one_letter_code
_entity_poly.pdbx_strand_id
1 'polypeptide(L)' 'MVKDSLLGGPSADTWKRVGTGKRAGFLVPLFSVYSQQSVGIGDLHDLTLLIDLCQKTGCSILQLLPMNEIGATFCP' A
#
# COMPACT_ATOMS: atom_id res chain seq x y z
N MET A 1 -14.26 15.43 14.45
CA MET A 1 -14.22 14.22 15.30
C MET A 1 -13.06 13.27 14.97
N VAL A 2 -12.65 13.05 13.72
CA VAL A 2 -11.50 12.14 13.39
C VAL A 2 -10.12 12.84 13.30
N LYS A 3 -10.07 14.14 13.00
CA LYS A 3 -8.79 14.86 12.84
C LYS A 3 -7.97 14.97 14.12
N ASP A 4 -8.66 15.13 15.25
CA ASP A 4 -8.03 15.32 16.56
C ASP A 4 -7.40 14.03 17.11
N SER A 5 -7.91 12.85 16.76
CA SER A 5 -7.38 11.58 17.28
C SER A 5 -6.04 11.18 16.65
N LEU A 6 -5.82 11.48 15.36
CA LEU A 6 -4.57 11.14 14.66
C LEU A 6 -3.38 11.98 15.14
N LEU A 7 -3.63 13.22 15.57
CA LEU A 7 -2.59 14.16 16.03
C LEU A 7 -2.29 14.07 17.53
N GLY A 8 -3.15 13.41 18.31
CA GLY A 8 -2.96 13.18 19.74
C GLY A 8 -2.30 11.84 20.11
N GLY A 9 -2.07 10.97 19.12
CA GLY A 9 -1.52 9.62 19.34
C GLY A 9 0.01 9.52 19.25
N PRO A 10 0.59 8.34 19.55
CA PRO A 10 2.03 8.11 19.49
C PRO A 10 2.64 8.28 18.08
N SER A 11 1.82 8.20 17.03
CA SER A 11 2.23 8.40 15.64
C SER A 11 1.94 9.81 15.10
N ALA A 12 1.69 10.79 15.98
CA ALA A 12 1.30 12.14 15.61
C ALA A 12 2.30 12.80 14.64
N ASP A 13 3.60 12.65 14.85
CA ASP A 13 4.62 13.29 14.00
C ASP A 13 4.62 12.71 12.58
N THR A 14 4.37 11.41 12.43
CA THR A 14 4.16 10.78 11.13
C THR A 14 2.92 11.34 10.44
N TRP A 15 1.81 11.50 11.18
CA TRP A 15 0.57 12.06 10.66
C TRP A 15 0.65 13.55 10.34
N LYS A 16 1.53 14.33 10.99
CA LYS A 16 1.84 15.70 10.59
C LYS A 16 2.50 15.75 9.21
N ARG A 17 3.42 14.82 8.93
CA ARG A 17 4.11 14.71 7.63
C ARG A 17 3.17 14.21 6.52
N VAL A 18 2.34 13.21 6.82
CA VAL A 18 1.41 12.64 5.83
C VAL A 18 0.18 13.54 5.63
N GLY A 19 -0.29 14.21 6.68
CA GLY A 19 -1.50 15.03 6.66
C GLY A 19 -2.78 14.23 6.93
N THR A 20 -3.75 14.87 7.58
CA THR A 20 -4.98 14.25 8.09
C THR A 20 -6.20 14.46 7.19
N GLY A 21 -5.96 14.70 5.90
CA GLY A 21 -7.02 14.85 4.89
C GLY A 21 -7.68 13.51 4.55
N LYS A 22 -8.85 13.55 3.91
CA LYS A 22 -9.45 12.36 3.30
C LYS A 22 -8.52 11.86 2.19
N ARG A 23 -8.28 10.55 2.13
CA ARG A 23 -7.38 9.89 1.18
C ARG A 23 -8.05 8.62 0.66
N ALA A 24 -7.70 8.23 -0.55
CA ALA A 24 -8.10 6.98 -1.18
C ALA A 24 -6.86 6.20 -1.63
N GLY A 25 -7.03 4.91 -1.86
CA GLY A 25 -5.94 3.99 -2.17
C GLY A 25 -6.39 2.67 -2.74
N PHE A 26 -5.41 1.84 -3.05
CA PHE A 26 -5.61 0.48 -3.54
C PHE A 26 -5.18 -0.53 -2.48
N LEU A 27 -5.92 -1.63 -2.38
CA LEU A 27 -5.51 -2.84 -1.68
C LEU A 27 -5.20 -3.89 -2.73
N VAL A 28 -3.94 -4.34 -2.79
CA VAL A 28 -3.46 -5.24 -3.84
C VAL A 28 -2.63 -6.38 -3.24
N PRO A 29 -3.02 -7.64 -3.44
CA PRO A 29 -2.13 -8.77 -3.20
C PRO A 29 -0.95 -8.72 -4.17
N LEU A 30 0.30 -8.65 -3.69
CA LEU A 30 1.47 -8.49 -4.57
C LEU A 30 1.55 -9.59 -5.64
N PHE A 31 1.27 -10.85 -5.25
CA PHE A 31 1.27 -11.99 -6.18
C PHE A 31 0.25 -11.89 -7.31
N SER A 32 -0.75 -11.00 -7.20
CA SER A 32 -1.78 -10.79 -8.24
C SER A 32 -1.39 -9.71 -9.26
N VAL A 33 -0.30 -8.99 -9.03
CA VAL A 33 0.22 -7.96 -9.92
C VAL A 33 0.97 -8.62 -11.06
N TYR A 34 0.81 -8.09 -12.27
CA TYR A 34 1.56 -8.51 -13.44
C TYR A 34 2.07 -7.29 -14.20
N SER A 35 3.32 -7.33 -14.60
CA SER A 35 3.92 -6.44 -15.59
C SER A 35 4.56 -7.26 -16.70
N GLN A 36 4.99 -6.58 -17.77
CA GLN A 36 5.69 -7.23 -18.88
C GLN A 36 7.04 -7.85 -18.48
N GLN A 37 7.58 -7.51 -17.31
CA GLN A 37 8.84 -8.03 -16.81
C GLN A 37 8.63 -9.13 -15.74
N SER A 38 7.40 -9.33 -15.28
CA SER A 38 7.07 -10.38 -14.31
C SER A 38 7.27 -11.77 -14.91
N VAL A 39 7.78 -12.71 -14.09
CA VAL A 39 8.02 -14.11 -14.49
C VAL A 39 6.94 -15.03 -13.92
N GLY A 40 5.67 -14.66 -14.14
CA GLY A 40 4.50 -15.44 -13.71
C GLY A 40 3.93 -15.10 -12.32
N ILE A 41 4.58 -14.20 -11.57
CA ILE A 41 4.08 -13.65 -10.30
C ILE A 41 4.59 -12.22 -10.14
N GLY A 42 3.81 -11.37 -9.47
CA GLY A 42 4.24 -10.01 -9.14
C GLY A 42 5.37 -10.00 -8.12
N ASP A 43 6.39 -9.16 -8.35
CA ASP A 43 7.53 -8.98 -7.44
C ASP A 43 7.69 -7.52 -6.98
N LEU A 44 8.76 -7.22 -6.24
CA LEU A 44 9.01 -5.87 -5.72
C LEU A 44 9.22 -4.82 -6.81
N HIS A 45 9.70 -5.20 -8.00
CA HIS A 45 9.88 -4.28 -9.11
C HIS A 45 8.52 -3.76 -9.61
N ASP A 46 7.53 -4.65 -9.67
CA ASP A 46 6.16 -4.35 -10.13
C ASP A 46 5.44 -3.31 -9.26
N LEU A 47 5.87 -3.15 -8.00
CA LEU A 47 5.36 -2.09 -7.11
C LEU A 47 5.61 -0.68 -7.67
N THR A 48 6.68 -0.48 -8.44
CA THR A 48 6.97 0.82 -9.05
C THR A 48 5.84 1.24 -10.00
N LEU A 49 5.33 0.30 -10.79
CA LEU A 49 4.22 0.53 -11.71
C LEU A 49 2.91 0.78 -10.97
N LEU A 50 2.68 0.11 -9.83
CA LEU A 50 1.53 0.38 -8.95
C LEU A 50 1.61 1.77 -8.32
N ILE A 51 2.80 2.24 -7.95
CA ILE A 51 3.01 3.59 -7.42
C ILE A 51 2.71 4.63 -8.51
N ASP A 52 3.18 4.40 -9.74
CA ASP A 52 2.86 5.27 -10.88
C ASP A 52 1.35 5.31 -11.14
N LEU A 53 0.66 4.17 -11.01
CA LEU A 53 -0.80 4.12 -11.10
C LEU A 53 -1.48 4.93 -9.99
N CYS A 54 -0.99 4.84 -8.75
CA CYS A 54 -1.48 5.65 -7.63
C CYS A 54 -1.33 7.14 -7.92
N GLN A 55 -0.15 7.58 -8.39
CA GLN A 55 0.09 8.97 -8.76
C GLN A 55 -0.85 9.46 -9.86
N LYS A 56 -1.04 8.67 -10.92
CA LYS A 56 -1.93 9.02 -12.05
C LYS A 56 -3.40 9.14 -11.65
N THR A 57 -3.83 8.39 -10.64
CA THR A 57 -5.21 8.37 -10.14
C THR A 57 -5.45 9.33 -8.96
N GLY A 58 -4.40 9.97 -8.43
CA GLY A 58 -4.48 10.79 -7.22
C GLY A 58 -4.68 9.98 -5.93
N CYS A 59 -4.57 8.65 -6.02
CA CYS A 59 -4.56 7.77 -4.86
C CYS A 59 -3.22 7.88 -4.12
N SER A 60 -3.25 7.84 -2.80
CA SER A 60 -2.07 8.10 -1.97
C SER A 60 -1.83 7.06 -0.87
N ILE A 61 -2.57 5.96 -0.94
CA ILE A 61 -2.43 4.80 -0.06
C ILE A 61 -2.30 3.57 -0.97
N LEU A 62 -1.26 2.77 -0.73
CA LEU A 62 -1.11 1.45 -1.32
C LEU A 62 -0.98 0.46 -0.17
N GLN A 63 -1.96 -0.43 -0.04
CA GLN A 63 -1.98 -1.48 0.97
C GLN A 63 -1.70 -2.81 0.30
N LEU A 64 -0.73 -3.54 0.83
CA LEU A 64 -0.41 -4.88 0.40
C LEU A 64 -0.97 -5.91 1.39
N LEU A 65 -1.19 -7.13 0.91
CA LEU A 65 -1.32 -8.27 1.81
C LEU A 65 0.02 -8.54 2.52
N PRO A 66 0.00 -9.27 3.65
CA PRO A 66 1.24 -9.67 4.31
C PRO A 66 2.19 -10.39 3.35
N MET A 67 3.46 -10.00 3.40
CA MET A 67 4.53 -10.52 2.52
C MET A 67 5.54 -11.38 3.29
N ASN A 68 5.15 -11.86 4.47
CA ASN A 68 5.91 -12.85 5.22
C ASN A 68 5.87 -14.21 4.55
N GLU A 69 6.82 -15.08 4.89
CA GLU A 69 6.86 -16.47 4.44
C GLU A 69 5.49 -17.12 4.64
N ILE A 70 4.94 -17.66 3.55
CA ILE A 70 3.67 -18.36 3.55
C ILE A 70 3.93 -19.80 3.96
N GLY A 71 3.27 -20.22 5.05
CA GLY A 71 3.36 -21.60 5.53
C GLY A 71 2.75 -22.59 4.52
N ALA A 72 2.72 -23.88 4.88
CA ALA A 72 2.27 -24.96 4.01
C ALA A 72 0.85 -24.79 3.41
N THR A 73 0.02 -23.90 3.97
CA THR A 73 -1.35 -23.64 3.53
C THR A 73 -1.48 -22.44 2.57
N PHE A 74 -0.38 -21.77 2.22
CA PHE A 74 -0.35 -20.66 1.26
C PHE A 74 -1.33 -19.51 1.57
N CYS A 75 -1.61 -19.26 2.86
CA CYS A 75 -2.49 -18.19 3.29
C CYS A 75 -1.66 -16.92 3.60
N PRO A 76 -1.79 -15.84 2.82
CA PRO A 76 -1.19 -14.54 3.12
C PRO A 76 -1.91 -13.82 4.26
#